data_AF-A0A1M5Z3L1-F1
#
_entry.id   AF-A0A1M5Z3L1-F1
#
_cell.length_a   1.000
_cell.length_b   1.000
_cell.length_c   1.000
_cell.angle_alpha   90.00
_cell.angle_beta   90.00
_cell.angle_gamma   90.00
#
_symmetry.space_group_name_H-M   'P 1'
#
loop_
_entity.id
_entity.type
_entity.pdbx_description
1 polymer ?
#
loop_
_entity_poly.entity_id
_entity_poly.type
_entity_poly.pdbx_seq_one_letter_code
_entity_poly.pdbx_strand_id
1 'polypeptide(L)'
;MHAPYFKQTFPLVEGIVQYKNTNLFCFLHHSISQICEHLDIKTNIKISSDIAIDHSLKNKEKVLALCKAVNARTYVNPIGGIDLYSKETFEHENIELKFIQTKYFEYPQFDEEFLPWLSIIDVLMFNSLDKIQSHILTNYELI
;
A
#
# COMPACT_ATOMS: atom_id res chain seq x y z
N MET A 1 23.86 -18.05 -4.89
CA MET A 1 23.49 -16.97 -3.96
C MET A 1 21.99 -17.06 -3.74
N HIS A 2 21.52 -17.07 -2.50
CA HIS A 2 20.09 -17.05 -2.20
C HIS A 2 19.81 -15.86 -1.30
N ALA A 3 18.66 -15.22 -1.49
CA ALA A 3 18.26 -14.10 -0.65
C ALA A 3 18.13 -14.58 0.82
N PRO A 4 18.65 -13.81 1.81
CA PRO A 4 18.77 -14.28 3.19
C PRO A 4 17.45 -14.76 3.84
N TYR A 5 16.33 -14.14 3.46
CA TYR A 5 15.01 -14.43 4.03
C TYR A 5 14.11 -15.24 3.07
N PHE A 6 14.69 -15.84 2.01
CA PHE A 6 13.92 -16.63 1.04
C PHE A 6 13.06 -17.72 1.70
N LYS A 7 13.62 -18.49 2.65
CA LYS A 7 12.89 -19.57 3.32
C LYS A 7 11.68 -19.10 4.12
N GLN A 8 11.73 -17.85 4.61
CA GLN A 8 10.64 -17.23 5.35
C GLN A 8 9.58 -16.64 4.42
N THR A 9 10.02 -16.02 3.33
CA THR A 9 9.15 -15.25 2.41
C THR A 9 8.51 -16.12 1.33
N PHE A 10 9.20 -17.16 0.87
CA PHE A 10 8.71 -17.99 -0.24
C PHE A 10 7.37 -18.69 0.04
N PRO A 11 7.12 -19.29 1.22
CA PRO A 11 5.81 -19.89 1.52
C PRO A 11 4.64 -18.89 1.45
N LEU A 12 4.87 -17.63 1.84
CA LEU A 12 3.87 -16.55 1.70
C LEU A 12 3.57 -16.28 0.23
N VAL A 13 4.62 -16.09 -0.60
CA VAL A 13 4.47 -15.81 -2.03
C VAL A 13 3.80 -16.99 -2.75
N GLU A 14 4.22 -18.21 -2.43
CA GLU A 14 3.63 -19.43 -2.98
C GLU A 14 2.15 -19.54 -2.62
N GLY A 15 1.79 -19.33 -1.35
CA GLY A 15 0.39 -19.33 -0.90
C GLY A 15 -0.47 -18.30 -1.63
N ILE A 16 0.05 -17.09 -1.84
CA ILE A 16 -0.62 -16.05 -2.61
C ILE A 16 -0.82 -16.46 -4.08
N VAL A 17 0.22 -16.94 -4.75
CA VAL A 17 0.17 -17.32 -6.18
C VAL A 17 -0.72 -18.53 -6.41
N GLN A 18 -0.79 -19.46 -5.46
CA GLN A 18 -1.66 -20.65 -5.53
C GLN A 18 -3.12 -20.37 -5.12
N TYR A 19 -3.48 -19.12 -4.84
CA TYR A 19 -4.85 -18.74 -4.50
C TYR A 19 -5.83 -19.10 -5.62
N LYS A 20 -6.78 -19.99 -5.33
CA LYS A 20 -7.61 -20.67 -6.35
C LYS A 20 -8.67 -19.80 -7.00
N ASN A 21 -9.00 -18.64 -6.44
CA ASN A 21 -10.04 -17.78 -6.99
C ASN A 21 -9.54 -17.09 -8.27
N THR A 22 -10.24 -17.29 -9.38
CA THR A 22 -9.86 -16.73 -10.69
C THR A 22 -10.28 -15.27 -10.86
N ASN A 23 -11.07 -14.72 -9.93
CA ASN A 23 -11.41 -13.30 -9.93
C ASN A 23 -10.20 -12.46 -9.50
N LEU A 24 -9.75 -11.57 -10.37
CA LEU A 24 -8.58 -10.71 -10.14
C LEU A 24 -8.71 -9.86 -8.87
N PHE A 25 -9.89 -9.31 -8.60
CA PHE A 25 -10.10 -8.52 -7.39
C PHE A 25 -9.94 -9.38 -6.13
N CYS A 26 -10.55 -10.57 -6.11
CA CYS A 26 -10.40 -11.50 -4.99
C CYS A 26 -8.93 -11.90 -4.79
N PHE A 27 -8.18 -12.13 -5.88
CA PHE A 27 -6.76 -12.42 -5.82
C PHE A 27 -5.98 -11.24 -5.22
N LEU A 28 -6.13 -10.02 -5.75
CA LEU A 28 -5.41 -8.84 -5.24
C LEU A 28 -5.74 -8.55 -3.78
N HIS A 29 -7.02 -8.63 -3.40
CA HIS A 29 -7.45 -8.45 -2.01
C HIS A 29 -6.81 -9.49 -1.09
N HIS A 30 -6.77 -10.76 -1.51
CA HIS A 30 -6.09 -11.82 -0.77
C HIS A 30 -4.59 -11.54 -0.63
N SER A 31 -3.90 -11.20 -1.72
CA SER A 31 -2.47 -10.87 -1.73
C SER A 31 -2.13 -9.73 -0.75
N ILE A 32 -2.87 -8.63 -0.82
CA ILE A 32 -2.68 -7.48 0.07
C ILE A 32 -2.93 -7.88 1.52
N SER A 33 -4.01 -8.62 1.79
CA SER A 33 -4.36 -9.06 3.15
C SER A 33 -3.27 -9.96 3.76
N GLN A 34 -2.74 -10.92 2.99
CA GLN A 34 -1.68 -11.82 3.45
C GLN A 34 -0.35 -11.07 3.70
N ILE A 35 -0.01 -10.09 2.87
CA ILE A 35 1.18 -9.25 3.09
C ILE A 35 1.00 -8.37 4.33
N CYS A 36 -0.18 -7.75 4.51
CA CYS A 36 -0.48 -6.97 5.70
C CYS A 36 -0.41 -7.84 6.97
N GLU A 37 -0.97 -9.05 6.94
CA GLU A 37 -0.89 -10.00 8.05
C GLU A 37 0.56 -10.37 8.38
N HIS A 38 1.36 -10.69 7.36
CA HIS A 38 2.77 -11.03 7.52
C HIS A 38 3.62 -9.89 8.09
N LEU A 39 3.27 -8.64 7.75
CA LEU A 39 3.95 -7.42 8.22
C LEU A 39 3.33 -6.84 9.50
N ASP A 40 2.32 -7.50 10.08
CA ASP A 40 1.57 -7.02 11.24
C ASP A 40 0.87 -5.66 11.05
N ILE A 41 0.48 -5.34 9.81
CA ILE A 41 -0.25 -4.11 9.47
C ILE A 41 -1.73 -4.32 9.81
N LYS A 42 -2.22 -3.62 10.84
CA LYS A 42 -3.59 -3.75 11.35
C LYS A 42 -4.64 -2.84 10.70
N THR A 43 -4.26 -2.09 9.68
CA THR A 43 -5.16 -1.16 8.99
C THR A 43 -6.36 -1.92 8.42
N ASN A 44 -7.57 -1.47 8.76
CA ASN A 44 -8.80 -2.09 8.25
C ASN A 44 -8.96 -1.82 6.74
N ILE A 45 -8.97 -2.90 5.94
CA ILE A 45 -9.17 -2.83 4.49
C ILE A 45 -10.67 -2.90 4.19
N LYS A 46 -11.21 -1.87 3.54
CA LYS A 46 -12.60 -1.84 3.07
C LYS A 46 -12.67 -1.95 1.56
N ILE A 47 -13.66 -2.69 1.08
CA ILE A 47 -13.95 -2.84 -0.34
C ILE A 47 -14.76 -1.65 -0.81
N SER A 48 -14.26 -0.90 -1.79
CA SER A 48 -14.90 0.35 -2.23
C SER A 48 -16.23 0.15 -2.94
N SER A 49 -16.47 -0.99 -3.58
CA SER A 49 -17.75 -1.35 -4.21
C SER A 49 -18.86 -1.64 -3.20
N ASP A 50 -18.51 -1.91 -1.94
CA ASP A 50 -19.47 -2.23 -0.88
C ASP A 50 -19.90 -0.96 -0.12
N ILE A 51 -19.27 0.18 -0.41
CA ILE A 51 -19.58 1.47 0.20
C ILE A 51 -20.68 2.14 -0.61
N ALA A 52 -21.79 2.48 0.04
CA ALA A 52 -22.97 3.08 -0.58
C ALA A 52 -22.69 4.53 -1.06
N ILE A 53 -22.17 4.65 -2.28
CA ILE A 53 -21.97 5.91 -3.00
C ILE A 53 -22.50 5.79 -4.43
N ASP A 54 -22.58 6.91 -5.15
CA ASP A 54 -22.76 6.88 -6.59
C ASP A 54 -21.47 6.37 -7.28
N HIS A 55 -21.51 5.11 -7.74
CA HIS A 55 -20.37 4.49 -8.41
C HIS A 55 -20.13 4.98 -9.85
N SER A 56 -21.01 5.82 -10.40
CA SER A 56 -20.81 6.48 -11.69
C SER A 56 -19.80 7.63 -11.62
N LEU A 57 -19.58 8.19 -10.43
CA LEU A 57 -18.58 9.22 -10.15
C LEU A 57 -17.17 8.74 -10.54
N LYS A 58 -16.32 9.69 -10.96
CA LYS A 58 -14.95 9.40 -11.41
C LYS A 58 -13.92 10.30 -10.72
N ASN A 59 -12.66 9.88 -10.79
CA ASN A 59 -11.50 10.67 -10.34
C ASN A 59 -11.71 11.25 -8.93
N LYS A 60 -11.54 12.58 -8.79
CA LYS A 60 -11.68 13.33 -7.54
C LYS A 60 -13.06 13.19 -6.90
N GLU A 61 -14.13 13.22 -7.68
CA GLU A 61 -15.50 13.16 -7.14
C GLU A 61 -15.77 11.82 -6.45
N LYS A 62 -15.29 10.73 -7.05
CA LYS A 62 -15.39 9.39 -6.45
C LYS A 62 -14.62 9.30 -5.13
N VAL A 63 -13.42 9.88 -5.06
CA VAL A 63 -12.61 9.92 -3.83
C VAL A 63 -13.32 10.69 -2.73
N LEU A 64 -13.85 11.88 -3.02
CA LEU A 64 -14.58 12.69 -2.05
C LEU A 64 -15.86 11.97 -1.56
N ALA A 65 -16.60 11.33 -2.46
CA ALA A 65 -17.79 10.55 -2.10
C ALA A 65 -17.43 9.39 -1.15
N LEU A 66 -16.36 8.65 -1.44
CA LEU A 66 -15.86 7.58 -0.57
C LEU A 66 -15.45 8.13 0.81
N CYS A 67 -14.71 9.23 0.85
CA CYS A 67 -14.27 9.86 2.09
C CYS A 67 -15.47 10.27 2.95
N LYS A 68 -16.46 10.93 2.37
CA LYS A 68 -17.70 11.33 3.06
C LYS A 68 -18.47 10.11 3.59
N ALA A 69 -18.65 9.08 2.77
CA ALA A 69 -19.38 7.87 3.16
C ALA A 69 -18.76 7.13 4.35
N VAL A 70 -17.44 7.25 4.56
CA VAL A 70 -16.74 6.66 5.70
C VAL A 70 -16.41 7.66 6.80
N ASN A 71 -16.88 8.91 6.70
CA ASN A 71 -16.56 10.02 7.61
C ASN A 71 -15.05 10.24 7.79
N ALA A 72 -14.29 10.15 6.69
CA ALA A 72 -12.87 10.42 6.69
C ALA A 72 -12.61 11.91 6.92
N ARG A 73 -11.60 12.20 7.75
CA ARG A 73 -11.09 13.54 8.06
C ARG A 73 -9.77 13.83 7.33
N THR A 74 -9.11 12.80 6.83
CA THR A 74 -7.85 12.91 6.10
C THR A 74 -7.88 11.91 4.94
N TYR A 75 -7.47 12.37 3.76
CA TYR A 75 -7.19 11.53 2.60
C TYR A 75 -5.69 11.57 2.32
N VAL A 76 -5.06 10.39 2.24
CA VAL A 76 -3.63 10.26 1.98
C VAL A 76 -3.44 9.62 0.60
N ASN A 77 -2.70 10.28 -0.28
CA ASN A 77 -2.40 9.81 -1.62
C ASN A 77 -0.87 9.63 -1.81
N PRO A 78 -0.37 8.72 -2.66
CA PRO A 78 1.05 8.69 -2.99
C PRO A 78 1.52 10.00 -3.62
N ILE A 79 2.79 10.36 -3.39
CA ILE A 79 3.39 11.62 -3.85
C ILE A 79 3.26 11.86 -5.37
N GLY A 80 3.26 10.80 -6.18
CA GLY A 80 3.07 10.89 -7.64
C GLY A 80 1.69 11.36 -8.08
N GLY A 81 0.74 11.51 -7.16
CA GLY A 81 -0.61 11.99 -7.45
C GLY A 81 -0.89 13.43 -7.03
N ILE A 82 0.16 14.24 -6.76
CA ILE A 82 0.00 15.67 -6.43
C ILE A 82 -0.84 16.39 -7.49
N ASP A 83 -0.51 16.19 -8.77
CA ASP A 83 -1.16 16.91 -9.88
C ASP A 83 -2.62 16.48 -10.12
N LEU A 84 -3.10 15.42 -9.44
CA LEU A 84 -4.45 14.92 -9.58
C LEU A 84 -5.47 15.67 -8.71
N TYR A 85 -5.00 16.38 -7.67
CA TYR A 85 -5.86 16.91 -6.62
C TYR A 85 -5.45 18.33 -6.18
N SER A 86 -6.41 19.13 -5.73
CA SER A 86 -6.18 20.44 -5.11
C SER A 86 -6.53 20.37 -3.64
N LYS A 87 -5.66 20.91 -2.76
CA LYS A 87 -5.89 20.93 -1.30
C LYS A 87 -7.19 21.68 -0.97
N GLU A 88 -7.43 22.79 -1.66
CA GLU A 88 -8.63 23.63 -1.49
C GLU A 88 -9.92 22.83 -1.73
N THR A 89 -9.96 21.95 -2.73
CA THR A 89 -11.16 21.13 -2.98
C THR A 89 -11.48 20.23 -1.79
N PHE A 90 -10.46 19.59 -1.20
CA PHE A 90 -10.67 18.67 -0.08
C PHE A 90 -11.00 19.46 1.20
N GLU A 91 -10.37 20.61 1.41
CA GLU A 91 -10.65 21.50 2.56
C GLU A 91 -12.09 22.00 2.56
N HIS A 92 -12.66 22.36 1.39
CA HIS A 92 -14.08 22.73 1.27
C HIS A 92 -15.04 21.63 1.75
N GLU A 93 -14.58 20.37 1.75
CA GLU A 93 -15.33 19.21 2.21
C GLU A 93 -14.94 18.77 3.63
N ASN A 94 -14.17 19.59 4.36
CA ASN A 94 -13.60 19.31 5.68
C ASN A 94 -12.72 18.05 5.70
N ILE A 95 -11.99 17.80 4.62
CA ILE A 95 -11.04 16.68 4.49
C ILE A 95 -9.64 17.26 4.30
N GLU A 96 -8.70 16.84 5.13
CA GLU A 96 -7.29 17.18 4.97
C GLU A 96 -6.66 16.31 3.88
N LEU A 97 -6.11 16.91 2.83
CA LEU A 97 -5.38 16.19 1.79
C LEU A 97 -3.89 16.13 2.15
N LYS A 98 -3.35 14.91 2.26
CA LYS A 98 -1.91 14.66 2.44
C LYS A 98 -1.34 13.81 1.32
N PHE A 99 -0.05 13.99 1.10
CA PHE A 99 0.72 13.16 0.19
C PHE A 99 1.79 12.40 0.96
N ILE A 100 1.81 11.07 0.80
CA ILE A 100 2.85 10.22 1.38
C ILE A 100 4.03 10.10 0.41
N GLN A 101 5.20 10.53 0.87
CA GLN A 101 6.46 10.39 0.17
C GLN A 101 7.37 9.42 0.93
N THR A 102 7.53 8.22 0.37
CA THR A 102 8.46 7.23 0.91
C THR A 102 9.90 7.72 0.71
N LYS A 103 10.72 7.64 1.76
CA LYS A 103 12.15 7.95 1.66
C LYS A 103 12.91 6.74 1.12
N TYR A 104 14.16 6.95 0.75
CA TYR A 104 15.01 5.88 0.23
C TYR A 104 15.17 4.73 1.24
N PHE A 105 15.21 3.50 0.76
CA PHE A 105 15.41 2.31 1.58
C PHE A 105 16.46 1.39 0.98
N GLU A 106 17.71 1.58 1.39
CA GLU A 106 18.82 0.79 0.88
C GLU A 106 19.05 -0.47 1.72
N TYR A 107 19.33 -1.58 1.04
CA TYR A 107 19.71 -2.85 1.64
C TYR A 107 20.56 -3.67 0.67
N PRO A 108 21.40 -4.60 1.18
CA PRO A 108 22.20 -5.46 0.32
C PRO A 108 21.32 -6.31 -0.60
N GLN A 109 21.55 -6.22 -1.90
CA GLN A 109 20.91 -7.03 -2.94
C GLN A 109 21.98 -7.85 -3.65
N PHE A 110 22.14 -9.11 -3.22
CA PHE A 110 23.23 -9.97 -3.71
C PHE A 110 24.60 -9.24 -3.67
N ASP A 111 25.50 -9.57 -4.59
CA ASP A 111 26.80 -8.90 -4.76
C ASP A 111 26.74 -7.86 -5.91
N GLU A 112 25.62 -7.16 -6.06
CA GLU A 112 25.37 -6.20 -7.15
C GLU A 112 25.09 -4.78 -6.61
N GLU A 113 25.07 -3.79 -7.50
CA GLU A 113 24.64 -2.43 -7.16
C GLU A 113 23.15 -2.42 -6.75
N PHE A 114 22.84 -1.68 -5.68
CA PHE A 114 21.48 -1.59 -5.17
C PHE A 114 20.54 -0.92 -6.19
N LEU A 115 19.47 -1.64 -6.52
CA LEU A 115 18.37 -1.17 -7.34
C LEU A 115 17.17 -0.79 -6.45
N PRO A 116 16.81 0.50 -6.36
CA PRO A 116 15.68 0.95 -5.57
C PRO A 116 14.34 0.62 -6.24
N TRP A 117 13.25 0.72 -5.46
CA TRP A 117 11.87 0.66 -5.93
C TRP A 117 11.44 -0.67 -6.58
N LEU A 118 12.11 -1.77 -6.23
CA LEU A 118 11.67 -3.12 -6.59
C LEU A 118 10.41 -3.56 -5.83
N SER A 119 9.89 -4.74 -6.17
CA SER A 119 8.68 -5.28 -5.56
C SER A 119 8.83 -5.51 -4.04
N ILE A 120 7.71 -5.55 -3.33
CA ILE A 120 7.67 -5.94 -1.91
C ILE A 120 8.27 -7.33 -1.65
N ILE A 121 8.25 -8.23 -2.64
CA ILE A 121 8.88 -9.55 -2.53
C ILE A 121 10.40 -9.42 -2.36
N ASP A 122 11.03 -8.50 -3.09
CA ASP A 122 12.46 -8.23 -2.97
C ASP A 122 12.80 -7.74 -1.56
N VAL A 123 12.05 -6.73 -1.10
CA VAL A 123 12.17 -6.19 0.26
C VAL A 123 12.07 -7.29 1.33
N LEU A 124 11.05 -8.15 1.23
CA LEU A 124 10.81 -9.28 2.15
C LEU A 124 11.88 -10.38 2.04
N MET A 125 12.52 -10.56 0.89
CA MET A 125 13.54 -11.59 0.70
C MET A 125 14.93 -11.15 1.21
N PHE A 126 15.19 -9.85 1.30
CA PHE A 126 16.49 -9.29 1.68
C PHE A 126 16.54 -8.60 3.05
N ASN A 127 15.41 -8.45 3.74
CA ASN A 127 15.35 -7.77 5.03
C ASN A 127 14.59 -8.59 6.07
N SER A 128 14.97 -8.47 7.34
CA SER A 128 14.18 -9.01 8.45
C SER A 128 12.86 -8.27 8.59
N LEU A 129 11.85 -8.95 9.15
CA LEU A 129 10.55 -8.32 9.44
C LEU A 129 10.69 -7.09 10.32
N ASP A 130 11.47 -7.18 11.40
CA ASP A 130 11.68 -6.05 12.32
C ASP A 130 12.23 -4.81 11.60
N LYS A 131 13.17 -5.01 10.65
CA LYS A 131 13.73 -3.91 9.86
C LYS A 131 12.68 -3.31 8.93
N ILE A 132 11.89 -4.14 8.26
CA ILE A 132 10.83 -3.69 7.34
C ILE A 132 9.74 -2.95 8.12
N GLN A 133 9.27 -3.49 9.24
CA GLN A 133 8.24 -2.88 10.08
C GLN A 133 8.68 -1.53 10.64
N SER A 134 9.90 -1.46 11.19
CA SER A 134 10.48 -0.20 11.68
C SER A 134 10.53 0.86 10.58
N HIS A 135 10.81 0.43 9.35
CA HIS A 135 10.91 1.29 8.18
C HIS A 135 9.54 1.79 7.69
N ILE A 136 8.53 0.91 7.62
CA ILE A 136 7.15 1.29 7.25
C ILE A 136 6.60 2.36 8.18
N LEU A 137 6.94 2.32 9.47
CA LEU A 137 6.42 3.24 10.48
C LEU A 137 7.12 4.61 10.49
N THR A 138 8.35 4.71 9.98
CA THR A 138 9.18 5.92 10.17
C THR A 138 9.74 6.53 8.88
N ASN A 139 9.80 5.78 7.78
CA ASN A 139 10.53 6.19 6.59
C ASN A 139 9.65 6.81 5.50
N TYR A 140 8.83 7.76 5.91
CA TYR A 140 8.05 8.58 4.98
C TYR A 140 7.86 9.99 5.54
N GLU A 141 7.49 10.91 4.65
CA GLU A 141 6.97 12.22 5.01
C GLU A 141 5.53 12.33 4.54
N LEU A 142 4.72 13.06 5.32
CA LEU A 142 3.39 13.49 4.91
C LEU A 142 3.42 14.98 4.64
N ILE A 143 3.10 15.35 3.40
CA ILE A 143 3.13 16.72 2.84
C ILE A 143 1.71 17.22 2.58
#